data_AF-F3QV72-F1
#
_entry.id   AF-F3QV72-F1
#
_cell.length_a   1.000
_cell.length_b   1.000
_cell.length_c   1.000
_cell.angle_alpha   90.00
_cell.angle_beta   90.00
_cell.angle_gamma   90.00
#
_symmetry.space_group_name_H-M   'P 1'
#
loop_
_entity.id
_entity.type
_entity.pdbx_description
1 polymer ?
#
loop_
_entity_poly.entity_id
_entity_poly.type
_entity_poly.pdbx_seq_one_letter_code
_entity_poly.pdbx_strand_id
1 'polypeptide(L)'
;MGEEAVKSRDGNGVGLYLKGYTYRGKIDLERELEEVKSRLFSDVANTVCYYDNTRYAYDVVSVGLMRCLSGVVGQTVMIDAIRNDCEKEMHTGMEVIELEWCKEGNTYRSWAVAEKEGRIVFENIGCLIADMESMEQCDRDSAESEREKVFEKSCTLRNLLGMELYSYRMYCRSSFGEDGILKSVQMHAKQSSVFGWHCSAEIYTEEGVIDQDAYHLCHWKNKVTPPWGGAMGESGTFTHRKE
;
A
#
# COMPACT_ATOMS: atom_id res chain seq x y z
N MET A 1 -14.36 -20.04 -3.76
CA MET A 1 -13.31 -20.47 -4.72
C MET A 1 -12.60 -19.21 -5.17
N GLY A 2 -11.40 -18.96 -4.65
CA GLY A 2 -10.59 -17.74 -4.87
C GLY A 2 -9.58 -17.88 -6.01
N GLU A 3 -9.96 -18.56 -7.09
CA GLU A 3 -9.06 -18.91 -8.20
C GLU A 3 -8.58 -17.70 -9.04
N GLU A 4 -9.27 -16.56 -9.01
CA GLU A 4 -9.00 -15.44 -9.92
C GLU A 4 -8.01 -14.38 -9.40
N ALA A 5 -7.55 -14.43 -8.15
CA ALA A 5 -6.84 -13.30 -7.55
C ALA A 5 -5.32 -13.26 -7.79
N VAL A 6 -4.66 -14.37 -8.18
CA VAL A 6 -3.20 -14.38 -8.24
C VAL A 6 -2.66 -14.51 -9.65
N LYS A 7 -2.17 -13.38 -10.18
CA LYS A 7 -1.50 -13.31 -11.48
C LYS A 7 -0.18 -14.09 -11.40
N SER A 8 -0.13 -15.30 -11.96
CA SER A 8 1.13 -15.97 -12.29
C SER A 8 1.85 -15.17 -13.39
N ARG A 9 2.98 -14.54 -13.08
CA ARG A 9 3.88 -13.98 -14.11
C ARG A 9 4.80 -15.10 -14.60
N ASP A 10 4.75 -15.40 -15.90
CA ASP A 10 5.66 -16.35 -16.53
C ASP A 10 7.11 -15.86 -16.43
N GLY A 11 7.94 -16.69 -15.80
CA GLY A 11 9.30 -16.37 -15.43
C GLY A 11 10.24 -16.33 -16.63
N ASN A 12 10.81 -15.15 -16.87
CA ASN A 12 12.12 -14.98 -17.48
C ASN A 12 13.03 -14.16 -16.54
N GLY A 13 13.42 -14.78 -15.43
CA GLY A 13 14.83 -14.76 -14.99
C GLY A 13 15.39 -13.67 -14.08
N VAL A 14 14.63 -12.74 -13.48
CA VAL A 14 15.25 -11.72 -12.58
C VAL A 14 14.46 -11.35 -11.31
N GLY A 15 13.25 -11.91 -11.07
CA GLY A 15 12.40 -11.51 -9.94
C GLY A 15 11.74 -12.66 -9.17
N LEU A 16 11.20 -12.36 -7.98
CA LEU A 16 10.31 -13.26 -7.23
C LEU A 16 8.96 -13.37 -7.95
N TYR A 17 8.43 -14.59 -8.10
CA TYR A 17 7.09 -14.83 -8.65
C TYR A 17 6.35 -15.93 -7.90
N LEU A 18 5.02 -15.90 -7.94
CA LEU A 18 4.19 -16.98 -7.41
C LEU A 18 4.16 -18.14 -8.42
N LYS A 19 4.60 -19.32 -7.98
CA LYS A 19 4.62 -20.54 -8.78
C LYS A 19 3.32 -21.35 -8.66
N GLY A 20 2.64 -21.27 -7.52
CA GLY A 20 1.37 -21.94 -7.30
C GLY A 20 0.86 -21.78 -5.88
N TYR A 21 -0.26 -22.41 -5.58
CA TYR A 21 -0.86 -22.39 -4.25
C TYR A 21 -1.56 -23.71 -3.91
N THR A 22 -1.81 -23.94 -2.63
CA THR A 22 -2.56 -25.09 -2.11
C THR A 22 -3.52 -24.63 -1.04
N TYR A 23 -4.82 -24.89 -1.23
CA TYR A 23 -5.83 -24.62 -0.20
C TYR A 23 -5.64 -25.55 1.00
N ARG A 24 -5.52 -24.97 2.20
CA ARG A 24 -5.26 -25.70 3.45
C ARG A 24 -6.52 -25.94 4.28
N GLY A 25 -7.60 -25.22 4.00
CA GLY A 25 -8.87 -25.37 4.71
C GLY A 25 -9.34 -24.07 5.34
N LYS A 26 -10.45 -24.19 6.06
CA LYS A 26 -11.05 -23.11 6.83
C LYS A 26 -10.61 -23.22 8.29
N ILE A 27 -10.44 -22.07 8.94
CA ILE A 27 -10.16 -21.97 10.38
C ILE A 27 -11.50 -22.06 11.11
N ASP A 28 -11.83 -23.23 11.64
CA ASP A 28 -13.12 -23.47 12.31
C ASP A 28 -13.02 -23.37 13.83
N LEU A 29 -11.83 -23.56 14.39
CA LEU A 29 -11.60 -23.56 15.83
C LEU A 29 -10.57 -22.52 16.25
N GLU A 30 -10.74 -21.97 17.46
CA GLU A 30 -9.80 -20.98 18.02
C GLU A 30 -8.37 -21.53 18.14
N ARG A 31 -8.22 -22.83 18.44
CA ARG A 31 -6.90 -23.49 18.47
C ARG A 31 -6.20 -23.46 17.11
N GLU A 32 -6.95 -23.59 16.01
CA GLU A 32 -6.42 -23.57 14.65
C GLU A 32 -6.01 -22.15 14.28
N LEU A 33 -6.78 -21.15 14.73
CA LEU A 33 -6.45 -19.74 14.58
C LEU A 33 -5.11 -19.42 15.27
N GLU A 34 -4.91 -19.88 16.49
CA GLU A 34 -3.65 -19.69 17.23
C GLU A 34 -2.46 -20.43 16.57
N GLU A 35 -2.69 -21.63 16.03
CA GLU A 35 -1.67 -22.35 15.24
C GLU A 35 -1.27 -21.58 13.97
N VAL A 36 -2.25 -20.99 13.26
CA VAL A 36 -2.03 -20.18 12.07
C VAL A 36 -1.24 -18.92 12.41
N LYS A 37 -1.65 -18.16 13.44
CA LYS A 37 -0.94 -16.97 13.93
C LYS A 37 0.51 -17.32 14.31
N SER A 38 0.69 -18.37 15.11
CA SER A 38 2.02 -18.86 15.52
C SER A 38 2.90 -19.18 14.31
N ARG A 39 2.34 -19.87 13.31
CA ARG A 39 3.09 -20.29 12.12
C ARG A 39 3.47 -19.13 11.23
N LEU A 40 2.55 -18.20 10.98
CA LEU A 40 2.83 -16.98 10.21
C LEU A 40 4.00 -16.22 10.80
N PHE A 41 4.06 -16.06 12.12
CA PHE A 41 5.09 -15.21 12.71
C PHE A 41 6.24 -15.98 13.40
N SER A 42 6.36 -17.29 13.13
CA SER A 42 7.42 -18.15 13.67
C SER A 42 8.78 -17.78 13.09
N ASP A 43 9.87 -18.06 13.83
CA ASP A 43 11.23 -17.75 13.37
C ASP A 43 11.64 -18.45 12.07
N VAL A 44 10.96 -19.53 11.71
CA VAL A 44 11.19 -20.31 10.49
C VAL A 44 10.29 -19.88 9.32
N ALA A 45 9.31 -18.99 9.56
CA ALA A 45 8.47 -18.48 8.50
C ALA A 45 9.29 -17.63 7.52
N ASN A 46 9.04 -17.79 6.23
CA ASN A 46 9.68 -16.97 5.21
C ASN A 46 9.03 -15.58 5.18
N THR A 47 9.85 -14.55 5.00
CA THR A 47 9.48 -13.15 4.83
C THR A 47 10.52 -12.45 3.95
N VAL A 48 10.42 -11.13 3.78
CA VAL A 48 11.25 -10.36 2.85
C VAL A 48 12.04 -9.31 3.58
N CYS A 49 13.36 -9.29 3.39
CA CYS A 49 14.26 -8.29 3.94
C CYS A 49 14.81 -7.41 2.82
N TYR A 50 14.61 -6.10 2.94
CA TYR A 50 15.19 -5.10 2.02
C TYR A 50 16.59 -4.71 2.47
N TYR A 51 17.52 -4.62 1.53
CA TYR A 51 18.93 -4.26 1.80
C TYR A 51 19.19 -2.76 1.73
N ASP A 52 18.36 -2.05 0.98
CA ASP A 52 18.44 -0.61 0.82
C ASP A 52 17.05 0.00 0.60
N ASN A 53 16.99 1.32 0.53
CA ASN A 53 15.76 2.05 0.28
C ASN A 53 15.36 2.09 -1.21
N THR A 54 16.07 1.36 -2.10
CA THR A 54 15.83 1.44 -3.55
C THR A 54 14.59 0.68 -3.99
N ARG A 55 13.88 0.01 -3.07
CA ARG A 55 12.63 -0.75 -3.32
C ARG A 55 12.79 -1.98 -4.22
N TYR A 56 13.98 -2.26 -4.76
CA TYR A 56 14.26 -3.40 -5.65
C TYR A 56 15.24 -4.42 -5.07
N ALA A 57 16.06 -4.04 -4.08
CA ALA A 57 17.02 -4.94 -3.46
C ALA A 57 16.43 -5.61 -2.21
N TYR A 58 15.93 -6.83 -2.37
CA TYR A 58 15.45 -7.65 -1.26
C TYR A 58 15.78 -9.13 -1.45
N ASP A 59 15.81 -9.85 -0.33
CA ASP A 59 15.84 -11.32 -0.31
C ASP A 59 14.72 -11.89 0.53
N VAL A 60 14.38 -13.15 0.20
CA VAL A 60 13.48 -13.95 1.04
C VAL A 60 14.32 -14.60 2.14
N VAL A 61 14.04 -14.24 3.38
CA VAL A 61 14.74 -14.69 4.59
C VAL A 61 13.75 -15.27 5.58
N SER A 62 14.25 -15.92 6.64
CA SER A 62 13.37 -16.28 7.75
C SER A 62 13.08 -15.09 8.65
N VAL A 63 11.91 -15.09 9.29
CA VAL A 63 11.53 -14.10 10.30
C VAL A 63 12.55 -14.05 11.45
N GLY A 64 13.10 -15.20 11.86
CA GLY A 64 14.13 -15.27 12.89
C GLY A 64 15.42 -14.55 12.47
N LEU A 65 15.85 -14.71 11.21
CA LEU A 65 16.99 -13.97 10.69
C LEU A 65 16.72 -12.46 10.64
N MET A 66 15.52 -12.06 10.22
CA MET A 66 15.11 -10.65 10.23
C MET A 66 15.15 -10.05 11.64
N ARG A 67 14.61 -10.74 12.65
CA ARG A 67 14.69 -10.32 14.07
C ARG A 67 16.13 -10.13 14.53
N CYS A 68 17.01 -11.08 14.21
CA CYS A 68 18.43 -10.98 14.53
C CYS A 68 19.08 -9.76 13.88
N LEU A 69 18.85 -9.53 12.59
CA LEU A 69 19.39 -8.39 11.86
C LEU A 69 18.90 -7.06 12.44
N SER A 70 17.58 -6.92 12.66
CA SER A 70 16.98 -5.73 13.28
C SER A 70 17.54 -5.44 14.69
N GLY A 71 17.76 -6.50 15.49
CA GLY A 71 18.35 -6.38 16.82
C GLY A 71 19.79 -5.85 16.80
N VAL A 72 20.60 -6.27 15.82
CA VAL A 72 21.98 -5.79 15.65
C VAL A 72 22.02 -4.29 15.27
N VAL A 73 21.05 -3.83 14.47
CA VAL A 73 20.98 -2.42 14.02
C VAL A 73 20.15 -1.53 14.95
N GLY A 74 19.62 -2.06 16.06
CA GLY A 74 18.82 -1.32 17.03
C GLY A 74 17.47 -0.81 16.48
N GLN A 75 16.93 -1.46 15.46
CA GLN A 75 15.66 -1.09 14.84
C GLN A 75 14.51 -1.94 15.37
N THR A 76 13.31 -1.36 15.39
CA THR A 76 12.08 -2.12 15.68
C THR A 76 11.90 -3.23 14.64
N VAL A 77 11.56 -4.42 15.11
CA VAL A 77 11.26 -5.55 14.24
C VAL A 77 9.90 -5.30 13.57
N MET A 78 9.92 -4.90 12.31
CA MET A 78 8.73 -4.62 11.50
C MET A 78 7.68 -5.73 11.58
N ILE A 79 8.11 -6.99 11.44
CA ILE A 79 7.19 -8.12 11.40
C ILE A 79 6.46 -8.34 12.74
N ASP A 80 7.05 -7.91 13.86
CA ASP A 80 6.40 -7.96 15.18
C ASP A 80 5.39 -6.82 15.37
N ALA A 81 5.62 -5.66 14.75
CA ALA A 81 4.62 -4.60 14.70
C ALA A 81 3.41 -5.01 13.85
N ILE A 82 3.66 -5.61 12.69
CA ILE A 82 2.60 -6.14 11.80
C ILE A 82 1.78 -7.23 12.49
N ARG A 83 2.44 -8.12 13.24
CA ARG A 83 1.77 -9.19 14.01
C ARG A 83 0.63 -8.65 14.86
N ASN A 84 0.89 -7.61 15.65
CA ASN A 84 -0.10 -7.08 16.60
C ASN A 84 -1.37 -6.56 15.92
N ASP A 85 -1.27 -6.07 14.69
CA ASP A 85 -2.42 -5.58 13.93
C ASP A 85 -3.11 -6.73 13.20
N CYS A 86 -2.34 -7.62 12.57
CA CYS A 86 -2.89 -8.81 11.91
C CYS A 86 -3.65 -9.72 12.87
N GLU A 87 -3.14 -9.95 14.09
CA GLU A 87 -3.78 -10.84 15.07
C GLU A 87 -5.17 -10.38 15.51
N LYS A 88 -5.45 -9.07 15.47
CA LYS A 88 -6.76 -8.50 15.81
C LYS A 88 -7.80 -8.70 14.72
N GLU A 89 -7.35 -8.81 13.48
CA GLU A 89 -8.18 -8.88 12.28
C GLU A 89 -8.46 -10.33 11.89
N MET A 90 -7.54 -11.25 12.23
CA MET A 90 -7.74 -12.67 11.99
C MET A 90 -8.77 -13.28 12.96
N HIS A 91 -9.74 -14.00 12.41
CA HIS A 91 -10.78 -14.67 13.18
C HIS A 91 -11.16 -16.04 12.59
N THR A 92 -11.84 -16.86 13.38
CA THR A 92 -12.47 -18.10 12.88
C THR A 92 -13.45 -17.78 11.76
N GLY A 93 -13.58 -18.65 10.76
CA GLY A 93 -14.32 -18.35 9.54
C GLY A 93 -13.43 -18.13 8.31
N MET A 94 -12.20 -17.67 8.52
CA MET A 94 -11.22 -17.40 7.47
C MET A 94 -10.63 -18.67 6.85
N GLU A 95 -10.02 -18.52 5.69
CA GLU A 95 -9.39 -19.57 4.90
C GLU A 95 -7.86 -19.48 4.99
N VAL A 96 -7.19 -20.63 4.99
CA VAL A 96 -5.73 -20.73 4.94
C VAL A 96 -5.31 -21.24 3.57
N ILE A 97 -4.36 -20.55 2.96
CA ILE A 97 -3.79 -20.91 1.66
C ILE A 97 -2.28 -20.97 1.82
N GLU A 98 -1.65 -22.05 1.38
CA GLU A 98 -0.20 -22.09 1.27
C GLU A 98 0.22 -21.63 -0.12
N LEU A 99 1.13 -20.65 -0.18
CA LEU A 99 1.68 -20.09 -1.40
C LEU A 99 3.08 -20.65 -1.65
N GLU A 100 3.36 -21.03 -2.89
CA GLU A 100 4.68 -21.45 -3.35
C GLU A 100 5.28 -20.37 -4.24
N TRP A 101 6.42 -19.82 -3.81
CA TRP A 101 7.14 -18.75 -4.48
C TRP A 101 8.46 -19.25 -5.05
N CYS A 102 8.94 -18.60 -6.10
CA CYS A 102 10.24 -18.88 -6.69
C CYS A 102 11.04 -17.58 -6.88
N LYS A 103 12.30 -17.58 -6.44
CA LYS A 103 13.29 -16.52 -6.71
C LYS A 103 14.63 -17.19 -7.02
N GLU A 104 15.21 -16.86 -8.17
CA GLU A 104 16.54 -17.35 -8.56
C GLU A 104 16.68 -18.88 -8.52
N GLY A 105 15.60 -19.61 -8.84
CA GLY A 105 15.56 -21.08 -8.82
C GLY A 105 15.29 -21.70 -7.44
N ASN A 106 15.31 -20.91 -6.37
CA ASN A 106 14.95 -21.36 -5.02
C ASN A 106 13.44 -21.30 -4.81
N THR A 107 12.90 -22.32 -4.15
CA THR A 107 11.48 -22.39 -3.79
C THR A 107 11.26 -22.00 -2.33
N TYR A 108 10.32 -21.09 -2.10
CA TYR A 108 9.92 -20.64 -0.78
C TYR A 108 8.43 -20.90 -0.58
N ARG A 109 8.02 -21.08 0.68
CA ARG A 109 6.61 -21.27 1.03
C ARG A 109 6.19 -20.32 2.14
N SER A 110 4.96 -19.87 2.06
CA SER A 110 4.34 -19.04 3.07
C SER A 110 2.86 -19.34 3.19
N TRP A 111 2.27 -18.97 4.32
CA TRP A 111 0.84 -19.10 4.55
C TRP A 111 0.18 -17.74 4.36
N ALA A 112 -0.93 -17.72 3.65
CA ALA A 112 -1.85 -16.61 3.57
C ALA A 112 -3.10 -16.93 4.37
N VAL A 113 -3.61 -15.93 5.09
CA VAL A 113 -4.95 -15.95 5.67
C VAL A 113 -5.84 -15.09 4.79
N ALA A 114 -7.01 -15.60 4.43
CA ALA A 114 -7.94 -14.93 3.54
C ALA A 114 -9.37 -14.94 4.10
N GLU A 115 -10.12 -13.89 3.79
CA GLU A 115 -11.57 -13.88 3.98
C GLU A 115 -12.25 -14.92 3.07
N LYS A 116 -13.50 -15.22 3.41
CA LYS A 116 -14.39 -15.97 2.51
C LYS A 116 -14.40 -15.27 1.14
N GLU A 117 -14.19 -16.04 0.07
CA GLU A 117 -14.01 -15.57 -1.34
C GLU A 117 -12.57 -15.23 -1.74
N GLY A 118 -11.58 -15.45 -0.86
CA GLY A 118 -10.16 -15.47 -1.24
C GLY A 118 -9.47 -14.11 -1.15
N ARG A 119 -10.11 -13.09 -0.55
CA ARG A 119 -9.43 -11.82 -0.26
C ARG A 119 -8.40 -12.04 0.84
N ILE A 120 -7.12 -12.04 0.47
CA ILE A 120 -6.01 -12.18 1.43
C ILE A 120 -6.04 -11.02 2.43
N VAL A 121 -5.98 -11.37 3.71
CA VAL A 121 -5.82 -10.46 4.85
C VAL A 121 -4.33 -10.20 5.06
N PHE A 122 -3.53 -11.26 5.10
CA PHE A 122 -2.09 -11.16 5.32
C PHE A 122 -1.31 -12.38 4.85
N GLU A 123 -0.09 -12.13 4.37
CA GLU A 123 0.93 -13.13 4.01
C GLU A 123 2.33 -12.48 4.04
N ASN A 124 3.35 -13.19 4.52
CA ASN A 124 4.66 -12.61 4.88
C ASN A 124 5.58 -12.20 3.72
N ILE A 125 5.33 -12.64 2.49
CA ILE A 125 6.19 -12.42 1.32
C ILE A 125 5.51 -11.43 0.39
N GLY A 126 4.40 -11.84 -0.22
CA GLY A 126 3.63 -11.09 -1.20
C GLY A 126 3.07 -9.80 -0.64
N CYS A 127 2.55 -9.76 0.60
CA CYS A 127 2.03 -8.50 1.17
C CYS A 127 3.13 -7.48 1.49
N LEU A 128 4.39 -7.91 1.57
CA LEU A 128 5.52 -7.05 1.93
C LEU A 128 6.35 -6.62 0.72
N ILE A 129 5.97 -7.02 -0.50
CA ILE A 129 6.65 -6.59 -1.73
C ILE A 129 5.75 -5.68 -2.55
N ALA A 130 6.25 -4.50 -2.86
CA ALA A 130 5.64 -3.61 -3.84
C ALA A 130 5.89 -4.08 -5.28
N ASP A 131 4.83 -4.25 -6.07
CA ASP A 131 4.94 -4.42 -7.52
C ASP A 131 4.97 -3.04 -8.15
N MET A 132 6.17 -2.50 -8.36
CA MET A 132 6.34 -1.14 -8.89
C MET A 132 5.75 -0.97 -10.29
N GLU A 133 5.61 -2.05 -11.06
CA GLU A 133 4.96 -2.03 -12.38
C GLU A 133 3.44 -1.83 -12.27
N SER A 134 2.85 -2.07 -11.09
CA SER A 134 1.42 -1.84 -10.82
C SER A 134 1.08 -0.40 -10.42
N MET A 135 2.08 0.48 -10.34
CA MET A 135 1.88 1.83 -9.83
C MET A 135 1.07 2.68 -10.83
N GLU A 136 -0.09 3.13 -10.39
CA GLU A 136 -0.97 4.02 -11.15
C GLU A 136 -0.93 5.41 -10.53
N GLN A 137 -0.53 6.43 -11.30
CA GLN A 137 -0.42 7.81 -10.84
C GLN A 137 -1.22 8.76 -11.72
N CYS A 138 -1.82 9.77 -11.09
CA CYS A 138 -2.41 10.92 -11.77
C CYS A 138 -1.75 12.18 -11.22
N ASP A 139 -1.32 13.07 -12.11
CA ASP A 139 -0.85 14.40 -11.79
C ASP A 139 -1.48 15.36 -12.79
N ARG A 140 -2.55 16.03 -12.36
CA ARG A 140 -3.38 16.87 -13.20
C ARG A 140 -3.51 18.24 -12.56
N ASP A 141 -3.13 19.25 -13.31
CA ASP A 141 -3.43 20.65 -13.02
C ASP A 141 -3.90 21.26 -14.34
N SER A 142 -5.20 21.58 -14.44
CA SER A 142 -5.81 21.94 -15.72
C SER A 142 -7.07 22.78 -15.58
N ALA A 143 -7.46 23.44 -16.67
CA ALA A 143 -8.76 24.08 -16.80
C ALA A 143 -9.81 23.08 -17.29
N GLU A 144 -10.94 22.95 -16.58
CA GLU A 144 -12.14 22.26 -17.08
C GLU A 144 -12.98 23.20 -17.95
N SER A 145 -12.93 24.50 -17.64
CA SER A 145 -13.51 25.58 -18.42
C SER A 145 -12.79 26.89 -18.13
N GLU A 146 -13.15 27.98 -18.80
CA GLU A 146 -12.64 29.32 -18.48
C GLU A 146 -12.85 29.69 -16.99
N ARG A 147 -13.90 29.16 -16.36
CA ARG A 147 -14.29 29.48 -14.99
C ARG A 147 -13.94 28.41 -13.98
N GLU A 148 -13.41 27.27 -14.41
CA GLU A 148 -13.18 26.14 -13.53
C GLU A 148 -11.79 25.56 -13.71
N LYS A 149 -11.05 25.51 -12.61
CA LYS A 149 -9.71 24.94 -12.55
C LYS A 149 -9.73 23.73 -11.62
N VAL A 150 -9.06 22.67 -12.03
CA VAL A 150 -8.99 21.40 -11.30
C VAL A 150 -7.55 20.99 -11.11
N PHE A 151 -7.24 20.69 -9.86
CA PHE A 151 -6.04 20.00 -9.44
C PHE A 151 -6.43 18.62 -8.93
N GLU A 152 -5.73 17.60 -9.40
CA GLU A 152 -5.87 16.23 -8.94
C GLU A 152 -4.50 15.56 -8.89
N LYS A 153 -4.18 14.94 -7.75
CA LYS A 153 -3.00 14.13 -7.59
C LYS A 153 -3.36 12.83 -6.89
N SER A 154 -3.03 11.69 -7.48
CA SER A 154 -3.34 10.39 -6.91
C SER A 154 -2.24 9.37 -7.18
N CYS A 155 -2.14 8.38 -6.32
CA CYS A 155 -1.32 7.20 -6.52
C CYS A 155 -2.06 5.99 -5.98
N THR A 156 -1.98 4.87 -6.70
CA THR A 156 -2.34 3.54 -6.21
C THR A 156 -1.18 2.61 -6.48
N LEU A 157 -0.73 1.86 -5.47
CA LEU A 157 0.30 0.84 -5.63
C LEU A 157 -0.23 -0.49 -5.14
N ARG A 158 0.07 -1.56 -5.88
CA ARG A 158 -0.29 -2.93 -5.51
C ARG A 158 0.94 -3.79 -5.23
N ASN A 159 0.70 -4.92 -4.60
CA ASN A 159 1.70 -5.96 -4.39
C ASN A 159 1.66 -7.04 -5.48
N LEU A 160 2.55 -8.02 -5.39
CA LEU A 160 2.62 -9.16 -6.32
C LEU A 160 1.37 -10.05 -6.31
N LEU A 161 0.53 -9.96 -5.28
CA LEU A 161 -0.76 -10.65 -5.17
C LEU A 161 -1.92 -9.80 -5.74
N GLY A 162 -1.63 -8.63 -6.33
CA GLY A 162 -2.62 -7.72 -6.88
C GLY A 162 -3.41 -6.91 -5.84
N MET A 163 -3.08 -7.04 -4.55
CA MET A 163 -3.72 -6.28 -3.48
C MET A 163 -3.19 -4.85 -3.46
N GLU A 164 -4.08 -3.88 -3.27
CA GLU A 164 -3.69 -2.49 -3.02
C GLU A 164 -2.91 -2.40 -1.71
N LEU A 165 -1.68 -1.89 -1.76
CA LEU A 165 -0.82 -1.65 -0.61
C LEU A 165 -1.13 -0.30 0.04
N TYR A 166 -1.27 0.72 -0.81
CA TYR A 166 -1.76 2.03 -0.43
C TYR A 166 -2.40 2.70 -1.63
N SER A 167 -3.32 3.61 -1.35
CA SER A 167 -3.73 4.62 -2.31
C SER A 167 -3.93 5.97 -1.64
N TYR A 168 -3.76 7.03 -2.42
CA TYR A 168 -4.23 8.35 -2.05
C TYR A 168 -4.81 9.06 -3.26
N ARG A 169 -5.75 9.97 -2.98
CA ARG A 169 -6.31 10.89 -3.97
C ARG A 169 -6.56 12.24 -3.30
N MET A 170 -5.92 13.26 -3.86
CA MET A 170 -6.14 14.67 -3.51
C MET A 170 -6.81 15.34 -4.70
N TYR A 171 -7.85 16.11 -4.42
CA TYR A 171 -8.63 16.80 -5.44
C TYR A 171 -9.01 18.18 -4.95
N CYS A 172 -8.87 19.17 -5.82
CA CYS A 172 -9.36 20.52 -5.64
C CYS A 172 -9.99 21.04 -6.93
N ARG A 173 -11.21 21.56 -6.84
CA ARG A 173 -11.87 22.31 -7.90
C ARG A 173 -12.16 23.71 -7.40
N SER A 174 -11.66 24.70 -8.12
CA SER A 174 -11.98 26.11 -7.92
C SER A 174 -12.89 26.60 -9.02
N SER A 175 -13.99 27.27 -8.67
CA SER A 175 -14.88 27.92 -9.64
C SER A 175 -14.84 29.44 -9.44
N PHE A 176 -14.75 30.18 -10.54
CA PHE A 176 -14.65 31.63 -10.59
C PHE A 176 -15.86 32.25 -11.29
N GLY A 177 -16.25 33.44 -10.85
CA GLY A 177 -17.30 34.24 -11.48
C GLY A 177 -16.87 34.79 -12.84
N GLU A 178 -17.79 35.46 -13.53
CA GLU A 178 -17.45 36.16 -14.77
C GLU A 178 -16.44 37.30 -14.52
N ASP A 179 -16.53 37.93 -13.35
CA ASP A 179 -15.60 38.92 -12.81
C ASP A 179 -14.22 38.35 -12.44
N GLY A 180 -14.04 37.02 -12.52
CA GLY A 180 -12.81 36.34 -12.16
C GLY A 180 -12.64 36.12 -10.65
N ILE A 181 -13.64 36.47 -9.84
CA ILE A 181 -13.60 36.30 -8.38
C ILE A 181 -13.93 34.85 -8.01
N LEU A 182 -13.19 34.27 -7.07
CA LEU A 182 -13.42 32.92 -6.56
C LEU A 182 -14.82 32.80 -5.95
N LYS A 183 -15.62 31.84 -6.41
CA LYS A 183 -17.01 31.63 -5.96
C LYS A 183 -17.22 30.36 -5.16
N SER A 184 -16.48 29.30 -5.47
CA SER A 184 -16.59 28.05 -4.72
C SER A 184 -15.33 27.23 -4.81
N VAL A 185 -15.09 26.45 -3.76
CA VAL A 185 -14.00 25.48 -3.67
C VAL A 185 -14.60 24.13 -3.26
N GLN A 186 -14.30 23.09 -4.03
CA GLN A 186 -14.55 21.70 -3.64
C GLN A 186 -13.21 21.01 -3.46
N MET A 187 -12.95 20.51 -2.25
CA MET A 187 -11.66 19.93 -1.91
C MET A 187 -11.82 18.67 -1.08
N HIS A 188 -11.01 17.64 -1.37
CA HIS A 188 -10.94 16.45 -0.55
C HIS A 188 -9.59 15.74 -0.71
N ALA A 189 -9.17 15.08 0.38
CA ALA A 189 -8.14 14.07 0.38
C ALA A 189 -8.74 12.75 0.87
N LYS A 190 -8.38 11.65 0.22
CA LYS A 190 -8.67 10.28 0.66
C LYS A 190 -7.37 9.49 0.63
N GLN A 191 -7.23 8.57 1.57
CA GLN A 191 -6.08 7.68 1.67
C GLN A 191 -6.47 6.32 2.26
N SER A 192 -5.72 5.30 1.90
CA SER A 192 -5.79 3.96 2.47
C SER A 192 -4.38 3.35 2.49
N SER A 193 -4.15 2.42 3.41
CA SER A 193 -2.97 1.55 3.39
C SER A 193 -3.25 0.23 4.11
N VAL A 194 -2.54 -0.82 3.74
CA VAL A 194 -2.58 -2.13 4.41
C VAL A 194 -1.57 -2.19 5.57
N PHE A 195 -1.60 -3.29 6.33
CA PHE A 195 -0.69 -3.50 7.47
C PHE A 195 0.78 -3.31 7.10
N GLY A 196 1.52 -2.64 7.98
CA GLY A 196 2.92 -2.28 7.77
C GLY A 196 3.13 -1.09 6.83
N TRP A 197 2.14 -0.69 6.04
CA TRP A 197 2.21 0.51 5.20
C TRP A 197 1.51 1.67 5.89
N HIS A 198 2.11 2.85 5.79
CA HIS A 198 1.47 4.10 6.22
C HIS A 198 1.35 5.05 5.04
N CYS A 199 0.15 5.57 4.80
CA CYS A 199 -0.10 6.58 3.78
C CYS A 199 -0.85 7.78 4.39
N SER A 200 -0.35 8.98 4.11
CA SER A 200 -1.03 10.24 4.42
C SER A 200 -1.07 11.14 3.19
N ALA A 201 -2.15 11.88 3.04
CA ALA A 201 -2.41 12.82 1.97
C ALA A 201 -3.27 13.97 2.50
N GLU A 202 -2.84 15.19 2.23
CA GLU A 202 -3.42 16.41 2.75
C GLU A 202 -3.45 17.46 1.64
N ILE A 203 -4.55 18.21 1.56
CA ILE A 203 -4.70 19.36 0.68
C ILE A 203 -5.54 20.39 1.42
N TYR A 204 -5.12 21.65 1.38
CA TYR A 204 -5.81 22.76 2.04
C TYR A 204 -5.58 24.08 1.32
N THR A 205 -6.52 25.01 1.50
CA THR A 205 -6.40 26.39 1.05
C THR A 205 -5.36 27.13 1.90
N GLU A 206 -4.37 27.72 1.25
CA GLU A 206 -3.38 28.60 1.89
C GLU A 206 -3.84 30.06 1.79
N GLU A 207 -4.33 30.49 0.62
CA GLU A 207 -4.92 31.82 0.39
C GLU A 207 -6.04 31.77 -0.66
N GLY A 208 -6.89 32.81 -0.72
CA GLY A 208 -8.01 32.92 -1.65
C GLY A 208 -9.36 32.84 -0.94
N VAL A 209 -9.89 34.00 -0.59
CA VAL A 209 -11.17 34.17 0.09
C VAL A 209 -12.30 34.21 -0.93
N ILE A 210 -13.27 33.31 -0.74
CA ILE A 210 -14.49 33.25 -1.55
C ILE A 210 -15.18 34.62 -1.55
N ASP A 211 -15.65 35.02 -2.73
CA ASP A 211 -16.30 36.30 -3.03
C ASP A 211 -15.42 37.55 -2.88
N GLN A 212 -14.10 37.41 -2.67
CA GLN A 212 -13.18 38.54 -2.53
C GLN A 212 -11.98 38.46 -3.47
N ASP A 213 -11.33 37.31 -3.54
CA ASP A 213 -10.06 37.17 -4.26
C ASP A 213 -10.24 36.63 -5.67
N ALA A 214 -9.37 37.06 -6.60
CA ALA A 214 -9.33 36.58 -7.99
C ALA A 214 -8.49 35.30 -8.18
N TYR A 215 -8.10 34.65 -7.08
CA TYR A 215 -7.23 33.47 -7.08
C TYR A 215 -7.57 32.52 -5.93
N HIS A 216 -7.05 31.30 -6.03
CA HIS A 216 -7.08 30.30 -4.97
C HIS A 216 -5.72 29.62 -4.91
N LEU A 217 -4.96 29.88 -3.85
CA LEU A 217 -3.66 29.26 -3.56
C LEU A 217 -3.89 28.07 -2.62
N CYS A 218 -3.40 26.90 -3.02
CA CYS A 218 -3.49 25.69 -2.24
C CYS A 218 -2.12 25.10 -1.96
N HIS A 219 -1.99 24.46 -0.82
CA HIS A 219 -0.88 23.59 -0.49
C HIS A 219 -1.35 22.14 -0.43
N TRP A 220 -0.53 21.22 -0.94
CA TRP A 220 -0.76 19.78 -0.87
C TRP A 220 0.48 19.05 -0.38
N LYS A 221 0.27 17.88 0.23
CA LYS A 221 1.34 17.02 0.73
C LYS A 221 0.89 15.57 0.76
N ASN A 222 1.77 14.66 0.37
CA ASN A 222 1.61 13.23 0.59
C ASN A 222 2.86 12.63 1.25
N LYS A 223 2.66 11.55 2.00
CA LYS A 223 3.75 10.77 2.61
C LYS A 223 3.36 9.30 2.62
N VAL A 224 4.28 8.45 2.20
CA VAL A 224 4.16 7.00 2.28
C VAL A 224 5.38 6.45 3.01
N THR A 225 5.14 5.62 4.03
CA THR A 225 6.20 4.88 4.72
C THR A 225 5.96 3.39 4.48
N PRO A 226 6.87 2.70 3.79
CA PRO A 226 6.76 1.25 3.62
C PRO A 226 7.17 0.52 4.91
N PRO A 227 6.85 -0.77 5.03
CA PRO A 227 7.16 -1.59 6.20
C PRO A 227 8.66 -1.61 6.57
N TRP A 228 9.55 -1.57 5.56
CA TRP A 228 11.00 -1.60 5.74
C TRP A 228 11.63 -0.22 6.04
N GLY A 229 10.82 0.83 6.20
CA GLY A 229 11.29 2.18 6.52
C GLY A 229 11.68 3.02 5.30
N GLY A 230 12.11 4.26 5.56
CA GLY A 230 12.39 5.24 4.50
C GLY A 230 11.11 5.89 3.98
N ALA A 231 10.61 6.89 4.71
CA ALA A 231 9.44 7.65 4.29
C ALA A 231 9.71 8.45 3.01
N MET A 232 8.80 8.36 2.05
CA MET A 232 8.86 9.04 0.77
C MET A 232 7.62 9.90 0.63
N GLY A 233 7.78 11.11 0.14
CA GLY A 233 6.67 12.05 0.08
C GLY A 233 7.03 13.28 -0.72
N GLU A 234 5.99 13.96 -1.17
CA GLU A 234 6.09 15.19 -1.91
C GLU A 234 5.18 16.22 -1.26
N SER A 235 5.50 17.48 -1.47
CA SER A 235 4.63 18.60 -1.13
C SER A 235 4.82 19.69 -2.16
N GLY A 236 3.78 20.47 -2.38
CA GLY A 236 3.83 21.58 -3.31
C GLY A 236 2.67 22.53 -3.12
N THR A 237 2.71 23.60 -3.90
CA THR A 237 1.62 24.56 -3.99
C THR A 237 1.16 24.68 -5.44
N PHE A 238 -0.10 25.07 -5.63
CA PHE A 238 -0.64 25.46 -6.93
C PHE A 238 -1.56 26.66 -6.76
N THR A 239 -1.72 27.44 -7.83
CA THR A 239 -2.60 28.62 -7.83
C THR A 239 -3.59 28.52 -8.97
N HIS A 240 -4.87 28.42 -8.64
CA HIS A 240 -5.94 28.57 -9.61
C HIS A 240 -6.32 30.04 -9.74
N ARG A 241 -6.53 30.50 -10.97
CA ARG A 241 -7.10 31.81 -11.32
C ARG A 241 -7.82 31.68 -12.65
N LYS A 242 -8.76 32.57 -12.93
CA LYS A 242 -9.31 32.72 -14.28
C LYS A 242 -8.18 33.17 -15.23
N GLU A 243 -8.05 32.52 -16.39
CA GLU A 243 -7.12 32.95 -17.44
C GLU A 243 -7.69 34.11 -18.25
#